data_AF-A0A3R9KTB3-F1
#
_entry.id   AF-A0A3R9KTB3-F1
#
_cell.length_a   1.000
_cell.length_b   1.000
_cell.length_c   1.000
_cell.angle_alpha   90.00
_cell.angle_beta   90.00
_cell.angle_gamma   90.00
#
_symmetry.space_group_name_H-M   'P 1'
#
loop_
_entity.id
_entity.type
_entity.pdbx_description
1 polymer ?
#
loop_
_entity_poly.entity_id
_entity_poly.type
_entity_poly.pdbx_seq_one_letter_code
_entity_poly.pdbx_strand_id
1 'polypeptide(L)'
;MGYTELGRKRPIEIQSVYYDKILVYQHQGEIWGVCYKHGEIDCVYNYTKNDFFCLEISDMSLKEIVTKIIQPLKRSYPGAYSIDEETFGRILGEIKK
;
A
#
# COMPACT_ATOMS: atom_id res chain seq x y z
N MET A 1 24.31 10.65 6.23
CA MET A 1 23.12 11.35 5.67
C MET A 1 22.69 10.53 4.46
N GLY A 2 21.59 9.81 4.40
CA GLY A 2 20.40 9.64 5.24
C GLY A 2 19.39 9.00 4.28
N TYR A 3 19.27 7.68 4.31
CA TYR A 3 18.43 6.92 3.40
C TYR A 3 16.98 7.32 3.59
N THR A 4 16.39 8.05 2.64
CA THR A 4 14.93 8.26 2.61
C THR A 4 14.24 6.93 2.33
N GLU A 5 13.73 6.30 3.38
CA GLU A 5 12.36 5.79 3.62
C GLU A 5 11.37 5.52 2.46
N LEU A 6 11.82 5.36 1.22
CA LEU A 6 11.11 4.81 0.06
C LEU A 6 12.15 4.08 -0.80
N GLY A 7 12.62 2.93 -0.31
CA GLY A 7 13.83 2.23 -0.78
C GLY A 7 13.86 1.76 -2.24
N ARG A 8 12.80 1.97 -3.03
CA ARG A 8 12.84 1.87 -4.50
C ARG A 8 12.38 3.19 -5.11
N LYS A 9 13.13 3.70 -6.10
CA LYS A 9 12.74 4.89 -6.91
C LYS A 9 11.35 4.76 -7.57
N ARG A 10 10.80 3.54 -7.65
CA ARG A 10 9.49 3.23 -8.22
C ARG A 10 8.77 2.20 -7.35
N PRO A 11 7.46 2.36 -7.08
CA PRO A 11 6.66 1.32 -6.45
C PRO A 11 6.64 0.05 -7.32
N ILE A 12 6.53 -1.11 -6.69
CA ILE A 12 6.36 -2.40 -7.37
C ILE A 12 4.89 -2.49 -7.77
N GLU A 13 4.64 -2.78 -9.04
CA GLU A 13 3.29 -2.94 -9.55
C GLU A 13 2.91 -4.43 -9.58
N ILE A 14 1.80 -4.79 -8.92
CA ILE A 14 1.30 -6.17 -8.85
C ILE A 14 -0.20 -6.18 -9.14
N GLN A 15 -0.68 -7.18 -9.87
CA GLN A 15 -2.11 -7.42 -10.06
C GLN A 15 -2.64 -8.41 -9.02
N SER A 16 -3.87 -8.19 -8.56
CA SER A 16 -4.59 -9.07 -7.64
C SER A 16 -5.93 -9.46 -8.25
N VAL A 17 -6.56 -10.51 -7.72
CA VAL A 17 -7.91 -10.92 -8.13
C VAL A 17 -8.95 -9.81 -7.88
N TYR A 18 -8.72 -8.98 -6.86
CA TYR A 18 -9.65 -7.92 -6.45
C TYR A 18 -9.32 -6.53 -7.00
N TYR A 19 -8.09 -6.32 -7.47
CA TYR A 19 -7.56 -5.01 -7.84
C TYR A 19 -6.83 -5.08 -9.18
N ASP A 20 -7.13 -4.13 -10.06
CA ASP A 20 -6.48 -4.00 -11.36
C ASP A 20 -4.96 -3.80 -11.18
N LYS A 21 -4.59 -3.12 -10.10
CA LYS A 21 -3.21 -2.76 -9.79
C LYS A 21 -3.03 -2.51 -8.30
N ILE A 22 -1.91 -2.97 -7.75
CA ILE A 22 -1.42 -2.64 -6.41
C ILE A 22 -0.03 -2.04 -6.56
N LEU A 23 0.17 -0.82 -6.09
CA LEU A 23 1.47 -0.17 -6.01
C LEU A 23 2.07 -0.39 -4.63
N VAL A 24 3.10 -1.23 -4.56
CA VAL A 24 3.74 -1.62 -3.30
C VAL A 24 5.02 -0.84 -3.07
N TYR A 25 5.20 -0.35 -1.85
CA TYR A 25 6.41 0.34 -1.41
C TYR A 25 6.71 0.01 0.04
N GLN A 26 7.99 0.16 0.40
CA GLN A 26 8.46 -0.01 1.77
C GLN A 26 8.70 1.35 2.39
N HIS A 27 8.10 1.59 3.55
CA HIS A 27 8.28 2.81 4.34
C HIS A 27 8.50 2.42 5.80
N GLN A 28 9.59 2.90 6.41
CA GLN A 28 9.90 2.63 7.83
C GLN A 28 9.92 1.14 8.23
N GLY A 29 10.30 0.25 7.32
CA GLY A 29 10.30 -1.20 7.57
C GLY A 29 8.91 -1.85 7.39
N GLU A 30 7.89 -1.07 7.09
CA GLU A 30 6.54 -1.54 6.79
C GLU A 30 6.34 -1.65 5.27
N ILE A 31 5.59 -2.66 4.88
CA ILE A 31 5.20 -2.93 3.50
C ILE A 31 3.80 -2.39 3.31
N TRP A 32 3.64 -1.49 2.35
CA TRP A 32 2.39 -0.82 2.06
C TRP A 32 2.00 -1.00 0.61
N GLY A 33 0.70 -1.07 0.33
CA GLY A 33 0.13 -1.13 -1.01
C GLY A 33 -0.93 -0.05 -1.21
N VAL A 34 -0.87 0.69 -2.32
CA VAL A 34 -2.02 1.46 -2.82
C VAL A 34 -2.73 0.60 -3.86
N CYS A 35 -3.97 0.22 -3.56
CA CYS A 35 -4.81 -0.64 -4.39
C CYS A 35 -5.68 0.20 -5.32
N TYR A 36 -5.73 -0.19 -6.59
CA TYR A 36 -6.52 0.45 -7.63
C TYR A 36 -7.62 -0.48 -8.12
N LYS A 37 -8.81 0.08 -8.33
CA LYS A 37 -9.97 -0.60 -8.89
C LYS A 37 -10.70 0.32 -9.86
N HIS A 38 -11.00 -0.17 -11.05
CA HIS A 38 -11.53 0.58 -12.18
C HIS A 38 -10.69 1.83 -12.53
N GLY A 39 -9.37 1.75 -12.37
CA GLY A 39 -8.44 2.86 -12.63
C GLY A 39 -8.39 3.94 -11.55
N GLU A 40 -9.20 3.83 -10.50
CA GLU A 40 -9.22 4.74 -9.35
C GLU A 40 -8.57 4.09 -8.14
N ILE A 41 -8.21 4.90 -7.15
CA ILE A 41 -7.64 4.40 -5.89
C ILE A 41 -8.78 3.94 -5.01
N ASP A 42 -8.81 2.65 -4.72
CA ASP A 42 -9.86 2.02 -3.92
C ASP A 42 -9.49 2.05 -2.43
N CYS A 43 -8.25 1.66 -2.10
CA CYS A 43 -7.79 1.61 -0.71
C CYS A 43 -6.25 1.61 -0.60
N VAL A 44 -5.78 1.75 0.64
CA VAL A 44 -4.38 1.58 1.01
C VAL A 44 -4.28 0.51 2.08
N TYR A 45 -3.33 -0.41 1.92
CA TYR A 45 -3.11 -1.54 2.81
C TYR A 45 -1.72 -1.52 3.42
N ASN A 46 -1.61 -1.81 4.71
CA ASN A 46 -0.34 -2.10 5.37
C ASN A 46 -0.22 -3.61 5.57
N TYR A 47 0.61 -4.23 4.75
CA TYR A 47 0.86 -5.67 4.74
C TYR A 47 1.67 -6.15 5.95
N THR A 48 2.44 -5.28 6.59
CA THR A 48 3.19 -5.64 7.80
C THR A 48 2.28 -5.71 9.03
N LYS A 49 1.29 -4.82 9.11
CA LYS A 49 0.36 -4.75 10.25
C LYS A 49 -0.98 -5.42 10.00
N ASN A 50 -1.25 -5.84 8.78
CA ASN A 50 -2.55 -6.33 8.34
C ASN A 50 -3.65 -5.27 8.59
N ASP A 51 -3.29 -4.00 8.37
CA ASP A 51 -4.14 -2.83 8.60
C ASP A 51 -4.66 -2.27 7.26
N PHE A 52 -5.93 -1.87 7.25
CA PHE A 52 -6.63 -1.42 6.05
C PHE A 52 -7.13 0.01 6.19
N PHE A 53 -6.99 0.80 5.12
CA PHE A 53 -7.43 2.18 5.00
C PHE A 53 -8.29 2.34 3.75
N CYS A 54 -9.60 2.42 3.92
CA CYS A 54 -10.56 2.76 2.88
C CYS A 54 -11.68 3.56 3.53
N LEU A 55 -12.03 4.69 2.94
CA LEU A 55 -13.36 5.31 3.00
C LEU A 55 -13.41 6.64 2.23
N GLU A 56 -12.28 7.34 2.06
CA GLU A 56 -12.28 8.70 1.48
C GLU A 56 -11.00 9.02 0.67
N ILE A 57 -10.45 8.06 -0.08
CA ILE A 57 -9.27 8.29 -0.96
C ILE A 57 -9.70 8.79 -2.36
N SER A 58 -11.00 8.95 -2.59
CA SER A 58 -11.53 9.66 -3.75
C SER A 58 -10.90 11.06 -3.84
N ASP A 59 -10.43 11.42 -5.04
CA ASP A 59 -9.75 12.68 -5.37
C ASP A 59 -8.36 12.93 -4.75
N MET A 60 -7.74 11.95 -4.08
CA MET A 60 -6.35 12.08 -3.62
C MET A 60 -5.34 11.55 -4.64
N SER A 61 -4.30 12.34 -4.93
CA SER A 61 -3.15 11.85 -5.70
C SER A 61 -2.32 10.84 -4.91
N LEU A 62 -1.57 9.98 -5.58
CA LEU A 62 -0.61 9.05 -4.94
C LEU A 62 0.36 9.78 -3.99
N LYS A 63 0.79 11.00 -4.37
CA LYS A 63 1.65 11.83 -3.52
C LYS A 63 0.95 12.25 -2.24
N GLU A 64 -0.33 12.61 -2.32
CA GLU A 64 -1.13 12.97 -1.15
C GLU A 64 -1.38 11.78 -0.25
N ILE A 65 -1.62 10.59 -0.80
CA ILE A 65 -1.73 9.36 -0.02
C ILE A 65 -0.45 9.12 0.77
N VAL A 66 0.70 9.14 0.09
CA VAL A 66 2.00 8.93 0.75
C VAL A 66 2.22 9.96 1.86
N THR A 67 1.92 11.23 1.60
CA THR A 67 2.22 12.32 2.54
C THR A 67 1.18 12.53 3.64
N LYS A 68 -0.09 12.18 3.41
CA LYS A 68 -1.22 12.42 4.34
C LYS A 68 -1.65 11.15 5.09
N ILE A 69 -1.46 9.97 4.50
CA ILE A 69 -1.90 8.70 5.08
C ILE A 69 -0.70 7.92 5.62
N ILE A 70 0.33 7.73 4.79
CA ILE A 70 1.42 6.79 5.07
C ILE A 70 2.47 7.39 5.99
N GLN A 71 2.85 8.64 5.72
CA GLN A 71 3.82 9.36 6.54
C GLN A 71 3.24 9.82 7.91
N PRO A 72 2.00 10.34 8.02
CA PRO A 72 1.56 10.97 9.28
C PRO A 72 0.95 10.06 10.35
N LEU A 73 0.74 8.77 10.07
CA LEU A 73 0.07 7.77 10.92
C LEU A 73 -0.44 8.25 12.31
N LYS A 74 -1.58 8.94 12.32
CA LYS A 74 -2.47 9.00 13.50
C LYS A 74 -3.71 8.14 13.22
N ARG A 75 -3.83 7.12 14.07
CA ARG A 75 -4.87 6.08 14.11
C ARG A 75 -6.30 6.63 14.03
N SER A 76 -7.22 5.82 13.50
CA SER A 76 -8.61 5.80 13.98
C SER A 76 -9.32 4.46 13.76
N TYR A 77 -9.03 3.70 12.69
CA TYR A 77 -9.80 2.47 12.42
C TYR A 77 -8.95 1.37 11.76
N PRO A 78 -8.67 0.25 12.44
CA PRO A 78 -8.23 -0.96 11.76
C PRO A 78 -9.44 -1.57 11.03
N GLY A 79 -9.44 -1.54 9.70
CA GLY A 79 -10.42 -2.26 8.91
C GLY A 79 -10.16 -3.77 8.91
N ALA A 80 -11.22 -4.58 9.00
CA ALA A 80 -11.14 -6.03 8.86
C ALA A 80 -11.13 -6.42 7.37
N TYR A 81 -9.97 -6.28 6.72
CA TYR A 81 -9.77 -6.77 5.36
C TYR A 81 -8.62 -7.79 5.36
N SER A 82 -8.93 -9.03 4.99
CA SER A 82 -7.94 -10.08 4.74
C SER A 82 -7.55 -10.05 3.26
N ILE A 83 -6.28 -9.84 2.95
CA ILE A 83 -5.79 -10.09 1.59
C ILE A 83 -5.62 -11.60 1.37
N ASP A 84 -5.81 -12.07 0.14
CA ASP A 84 -5.54 -13.46 -0.21
C ASP A 84 -4.04 -13.78 -0.10
N GLU A 85 -3.74 -15.01 0.35
CA GLU A 85 -2.37 -15.47 0.61
C GLU A 85 -1.49 -15.46 -0.65
N GLU A 86 -2.09 -15.65 -1.83
CA GLU A 86 -1.37 -15.64 -3.10
C GLU A 86 -0.81 -14.25 -3.42
N THR A 87 -1.64 -13.21 -3.30
CA THR A 87 -1.20 -11.83 -3.51
C THR A 87 -0.12 -11.44 -2.51
N PHE A 88 -0.28 -11.81 -1.23
CA PHE A 88 0.74 -11.56 -0.20
C PHE A 88 2.06 -12.31 -0.48
N GLY A 89 2.00 -13.56 -0.92
CA GLY A 89 3.16 -14.35 -1.32
C GLY A 89 3.94 -13.72 -2.48
N ARG A 90 3.23 -13.20 -3.49
CA ARG A 90 3.81 -12.46 -4.62
C ARG A 90 4.51 -11.18 -4.15
N ILE A 91 3.87 -10.40 -3.27
CA ILE A 91 4.45 -9.19 -2.67
C ILE A 91 5.77 -9.51 -1.96
N LEU A 92 5.77 -10.52 -1.08
CA LEU A 92 6.96 -10.93 -0.35
C LEU A 92 8.06 -11.44 -1.28
N GLY A 93 7.70 -12.16 -2.35
CA GLY A 93 8.64 -12.63 -3.38
C GLY A 93 9.34 -11.48 -4.09
N GLU A 94 8.61 -10.43 -4.47
CA GLU A 94 9.16 -9.27 -5.18
C GLU A 94 9.99 -8.32 -4.29
N ILE A 95 9.72 -8.31 -2.99
CA ILE A 95 10.48 -7.52 -2.00
C ILE A 95 11.79 -8.22 -1.60
N LYS A 96 11.81 -9.56 -1.57
CA LYS A 96 13.01 -10.36 -1.24
C LYS A 96 14.00 -10.50 -2.40
N LYS A 97 13.61 -10.14 -3.62
CA LYS A 97 14.47 -10.07 -4.82
C LYS A 97 15.26 -8.76 -4.86
#